data_AF-A0A535JZB4-F1
#
_entry.id   AF-A0A535JZB4-F1
#
_cell.length_a   1.000
_cell.length_b   1.000
_cell.length_c   1.000
_cell.angle_alpha   90.00
_cell.angle_beta   90.00
_cell.angle_gamma   90.00
#
_symmetry.space_group_name_H-M   'P 1'
#
loop_
_entity.id
_entity.type
_entity.pdbx_description
1 polymer ?
#
loop_
_entity_poly.entity_id
_entity_poly.type
_entity_poly.pdbx_seq_one_letter_code
_entity_poly.pdbx_strand_id
1 'polypeptide(L)'
;MGVARTGLSFALLVVFTLAVAFPARADDVIQVYPDTPQPTAENGLETDETPSSWFVELTEPSTSDGSSAAAVAASHDSFKSNAQAKGVTYEERFSYGDLWNGLSVKATGADVTA
;
A
#
# COMPACT_ATOMS: atom_id res chain seq x y z
N MET A 1 -86.58 32.25 -15.45
CA MET A 1 -85.94 33.58 -15.34
C MET A 1 -84.79 33.45 -14.33
N GLY A 2 -83.53 33.68 -14.72
CA GLY A 2 -82.39 33.78 -13.79
C GLY A 2 -81.42 32.58 -13.70
N VAL A 3 -80.30 32.69 -14.44
CA VAL A 3 -78.87 32.47 -14.12
C VAL A 3 -78.40 31.45 -13.05
N ALA A 4 -77.32 30.73 -13.44
CA ALA A 4 -76.07 30.38 -12.72
C ALA A 4 -75.76 28.91 -12.33
N ARG A 5 -74.60 28.46 -12.87
CA ARG A 5 -73.47 27.74 -12.21
C ARG A 5 -73.77 26.30 -11.76
N THR A 6 -73.04 25.25 -12.13
CA THR A 6 -71.61 25.04 -11.87
C THR A 6 -71.24 23.71 -12.54
N GLY A 7 -70.51 23.74 -13.65
CA GLY A 7 -69.96 22.54 -14.31
C GLY A 7 -68.48 22.41 -13.98
N LEU A 8 -68.15 22.37 -12.68
CA LEU A 8 -66.80 22.09 -12.21
C LEU A 8 -66.76 20.63 -11.78
N SER A 9 -65.64 19.97 -12.06
CA SER A 9 -65.26 18.61 -11.63
C SER A 9 -65.58 17.53 -12.64
N PHE A 10 -64.67 17.34 -13.60
CA PHE A 10 -64.10 16.02 -13.93
C PHE A 10 -63.00 16.08 -15.01
N ALA A 11 -62.85 17.22 -15.72
CA ALA A 11 -61.88 17.33 -16.81
C ALA A 11 -60.47 17.82 -16.40
N LEU A 12 -60.24 18.20 -15.13
CA LEU A 12 -58.96 18.78 -14.70
C LEU A 12 -58.19 17.94 -13.66
N LEU A 13 -58.44 16.62 -13.58
CA LEU A 13 -57.70 15.71 -12.71
C LEU A 13 -56.93 14.60 -13.46
N VAL A 14 -56.80 14.71 -14.79
CA VAL A 14 -56.02 13.75 -15.60
C VAL A 14 -54.67 14.34 -16.03
N VAL A 15 -54.48 15.66 -15.93
CA VAL A 15 -53.24 16.31 -16.40
C VAL A 15 -52.15 16.37 -15.31
N PHE A 16 -52.47 16.17 -14.03
CA PHE A 16 -51.50 16.29 -12.93
C PHE A 16 -50.86 14.97 -12.47
N THR A 17 -51.16 13.84 -13.11
CA THR A 17 -50.53 12.54 -12.79
C THR A 17 -49.44 12.11 -13.79
N LEU A 18 -49.09 12.95 -14.77
CA LEU A 18 -47.98 12.66 -15.70
C LEU A 18 -46.59 13.08 -15.20
N ALA A 19 -46.44 13.40 -13.91
CA ALA A 19 -45.13 13.47 -13.28
C ALA A 19 -44.69 12.06 -12.80
N VAL A 20 -44.79 11.06 -13.67
CA VAL A 20 -44.14 9.77 -13.42
C VAL A 20 -42.66 10.02 -13.60
N ALA A 21 -41.94 9.97 -12.48
CA ALA A 21 -40.49 10.03 -12.41
C ALA A 21 -39.86 9.37 -13.63
N PHE A 22 -39.23 10.15 -14.49
CA PHE A 22 -38.22 9.58 -15.37
C PHE A 22 -37.08 9.20 -14.42
N PRO A 23 -36.80 7.90 -14.16
CA PRO A 23 -35.53 7.57 -13.56
C PRO A 23 -34.50 8.12 -14.55
N ALA A 24 -33.58 8.97 -14.08
CA ALA A 24 -32.36 9.21 -14.84
C ALA A 24 -31.73 7.83 -15.04
N ARG A 25 -31.86 7.29 -16.26
CA ARG A 25 -31.25 6.02 -16.64
C ARG A 25 -29.76 6.28 -16.61
N ALA A 26 -29.10 5.86 -15.53
CA ALA A 26 -27.65 5.79 -15.44
C ALA A 26 -27.07 4.65 -16.31
N ASP A 27 -27.83 4.20 -17.31
CA ASP A 27 -27.48 3.10 -18.21
C ASP A 27 -26.51 3.57 -19.33
N ASP A 28 -26.42 4.88 -19.60
CA ASP A 28 -25.59 5.41 -20.69
C ASP A 28 -24.29 6.08 -20.20
N VAL A 29 -23.54 5.40 -19.31
CA VAL A 29 -22.14 5.79 -19.07
C VAL A 29 -21.27 5.18 -20.18
N ILE A 30 -20.82 6.01 -21.12
CA ILE A 30 -19.81 5.61 -22.11
C ILE A 30 -18.51 5.32 -21.35
N GLN A 31 -18.24 4.04 -21.08
CA GLN A 31 -16.95 3.59 -20.56
C GLN A 31 -15.92 3.70 -21.68
N VAL A 32 -15.07 4.72 -21.58
CA VAL A 32 -13.90 4.87 -22.45
C VAL A 32 -12.79 3.97 -21.92
N TYR A 33 -12.46 2.95 -22.69
CA TYR A 33 -11.27 2.14 -22.43
C TYR A 33 -10.08 2.73 -23.20
N PRO A 34 -8.86 2.67 -22.63
CA PRO A 34 -7.67 3.08 -23.35
C PRO A 34 -7.41 2.13 -24.54
N ASP A 35 -7.14 2.69 -25.72
CA ASP A 35 -6.84 1.94 -26.95
C ASP A 35 -5.53 1.14 -26.87
N THR A 36 -4.67 1.49 -25.90
CA THR A 36 -3.42 0.78 -25.62
C THR A 36 -3.46 0.21 -24.21
N PRO A 37 -2.99 -1.03 -23.99
CA PRO A 37 -2.86 -1.57 -22.66
C PRO A 37 -2.01 -0.63 -21.80
N GLN A 38 -2.42 -0.46 -20.54
CA GLN A 38 -1.67 0.36 -19.61
C GLN A 38 -0.25 -0.22 -19.49
N PRO A 39 0.81 0.60 -19.58
CA PRO A 39 2.15 0.12 -19.34
C PRO A 39 2.22 -0.47 -17.92
N THR A 40 2.57 -1.75 -17.85
CA THR A 40 2.79 -2.46 -16.59
C THR A 40 4.24 -2.26 -16.17
N ALA A 41 4.48 -1.95 -14.89
CA ALA A 41 5.83 -1.84 -14.33
C ALA A 41 6.52 -3.21 -14.21
N GLU A 42 5.71 -4.26 -14.08
CA GLU A 42 6.13 -5.66 -14.05
C GLU A 42 6.37 -6.20 -15.47
N ASN A 43 7.60 -6.63 -15.73
CA ASN A 43 8.08 -7.22 -16.96
C ASN A 43 8.11 -8.76 -16.90
N GLY A 44 7.46 -9.37 -15.90
CA GLY A 44 7.37 -10.82 -15.70
C GLY A 44 8.71 -11.48 -15.35
N LEU A 45 9.73 -10.69 -15.02
CA LEU A 45 11.05 -11.12 -14.60
C LEU A 45 11.24 -10.76 -13.14
N GLU A 46 11.66 -11.71 -12.32
CA GLU A 46 12.13 -11.42 -10.96
C GLU A 46 13.39 -10.56 -11.07
N THR A 47 13.28 -9.28 -10.69
CA THR A 47 14.38 -8.33 -10.66
C THR A 47 14.56 -7.89 -9.23
N ASP A 48 15.75 -8.07 -8.65
CA ASP A 48 16.03 -7.50 -7.33
C ASP A 48 16.09 -5.98 -7.45
N GLU A 49 15.09 -5.29 -6.89
CA GLU A 49 15.00 -3.83 -6.93
C GLU A 49 15.97 -3.14 -5.95
N THR A 50 16.54 -3.88 -5.01
CA THR A 50 17.44 -3.35 -3.96
C THR A 50 18.71 -4.20 -3.77
N PRO A 51 19.51 -4.47 -4.82
CA PRO A 51 20.61 -5.44 -4.79
C PRO A 51 21.80 -5.03 -3.93
N SER A 52 21.72 -3.85 -3.30
CA SER A 52 22.76 -3.28 -2.44
C SER A 52 22.27 -2.90 -1.05
N SER A 53 20.98 -3.13 -0.73
CA SER A 53 20.41 -2.80 0.58
C SER A 53 19.94 -4.07 1.26
N TRP A 54 20.51 -4.34 2.44
CA TRP A 54 20.27 -5.59 3.16
C TRP A 54 19.78 -5.27 4.58
N PHE A 55 18.90 -6.14 5.08
CA PHE A 55 18.55 -6.18 6.49
C PHE A 55 19.16 -7.43 7.10
N VAL A 56 19.95 -7.25 8.15
CA VAL A 56 20.62 -8.32 8.89
C VAL A 56 19.89 -8.48 10.22
N GLU A 57 19.20 -9.61 10.39
CA GLU A 57 18.61 -10.00 11.66
C GLU A 57 19.61 -10.86 12.45
N LEU A 58 19.84 -10.50 13.71
CA LEU A 58 20.77 -11.19 14.59
C LEU A 58 20.03 -12.21 15.46
N THR A 59 20.76 -13.24 15.90
CA THR A 59 20.16 -14.38 16.62
C THR A 59 19.78 -14.08 18.07
N GLU A 60 20.41 -13.08 18.69
CA GLU A 60 20.06 -12.64 20.05
C GLU A 60 18.66 -11.99 20.03
N PRO A 61 17.74 -12.31 20.94
CA PRO A 61 16.39 -11.73 20.92
C PRO A 61 16.39 -10.20 20.99
N SER A 62 15.30 -9.60 20.53
CA SER A 62 15.05 -8.16 20.67
C SER A 62 14.73 -7.81 22.14
N THR A 63 14.71 -6.51 22.50
CA THR A 63 14.29 -6.13 23.86
C THR A 63 12.80 -6.37 24.09
N SER A 64 11.97 -6.25 23.05
CA SER A 64 10.53 -6.57 23.15
C SER A 64 10.29 -8.08 23.33
N ASP A 65 11.22 -8.93 22.87
CA ASP A 65 11.21 -10.39 23.08
C ASP A 65 11.96 -10.84 24.35
N GLY A 66 12.36 -9.90 25.22
CA GLY A 66 12.90 -10.20 26.54
C GLY A 66 14.43 -10.22 26.66
N SER A 67 15.17 -9.78 25.64
CA SER A 67 16.60 -9.50 25.80
C SER A 67 16.84 -8.19 26.56
N SER A 68 18.10 -7.96 26.96
CA SER A 68 18.53 -6.71 27.58
C SER A 68 19.19 -5.79 26.54
N ALA A 69 19.11 -4.48 26.75
CA ALA A 69 19.80 -3.51 25.89
C ALA A 69 21.31 -3.77 25.78
N ALA A 70 21.94 -4.27 26.86
CA ALA A 70 23.35 -4.62 26.87
C ALA A 70 23.66 -5.86 26.00
N ALA A 71 22.80 -6.87 26.02
CA ALA A 71 22.94 -8.06 25.19
C ALA A 71 22.74 -7.74 23.70
N VAL A 72 21.75 -6.91 23.36
CA VAL A 72 21.55 -6.39 22.00
C VAL A 72 22.79 -5.63 21.51
N ALA A 73 23.33 -4.71 22.31
CA ALA A 73 24.54 -3.97 21.96
C ALA A 73 25.75 -4.91 21.73
N ALA A 74 25.95 -5.90 22.62
CA ALA A 74 27.01 -6.88 22.46
C ALA A 74 26.85 -7.75 21.19
N SER A 75 25.61 -8.05 20.79
CA SER A 75 25.30 -8.75 19.54
C SER A 75 25.70 -7.91 18.32
N HIS A 76 25.38 -6.62 18.31
CA HIS A 76 25.77 -5.69 17.24
C HIS A 76 27.30 -5.56 17.13
N ASP A 77 28.00 -5.43 18.26
CA ASP A 77 29.46 -5.36 18.29
C ASP A 77 30.10 -6.65 17.79
N SER A 78 29.52 -7.80 18.14
CA SER A 78 29.96 -9.11 17.66
C SER A 78 29.79 -9.25 16.14
N PHE A 79 28.66 -8.80 15.60
CA PHE A 79 28.45 -8.74 14.15
C PHE A 79 29.53 -7.89 13.46
N LYS A 80 29.78 -6.66 13.97
CA LYS A 80 30.78 -5.73 13.41
C LYS A 80 32.18 -6.34 13.40
N SER A 81 32.59 -6.94 14.51
CA SER A 81 33.89 -7.60 14.63
C SER A 81 34.03 -8.78 13.67
N ASN A 82 32.99 -9.62 13.55
CA ASN A 82 33.00 -10.77 12.65
C ASN A 82 33.04 -10.35 11.18
N ALA A 83 32.28 -9.33 10.79
CA ALA A 83 32.30 -8.80 9.43
C ALA A 83 33.70 -8.26 9.07
N GLN A 84 34.33 -7.51 9.98
CA GLN A 84 35.70 -7.03 9.79
C GLN A 84 36.70 -8.19 9.67
N ALA A 85 36.60 -9.21 10.52
CA ALA A 85 37.48 -10.38 10.49
C ALA A 85 37.38 -11.17 9.17
N LYS A 86 36.20 -11.12 8.52
CA LYS A 86 35.95 -11.74 7.22
C LYS A 86 36.24 -10.83 6.03
N GLY A 87 36.63 -9.58 6.26
CA GLY A 87 36.89 -8.60 5.19
C GLY A 87 35.63 -8.13 4.46
N VAL A 88 34.45 -8.31 5.06
CA VAL A 88 33.16 -7.87 4.50
C VAL A 88 33.08 -6.34 4.61
N THR A 89 32.83 -5.66 3.49
CA THR A 89 32.70 -4.20 3.46
C THR A 89 31.23 -3.80 3.41
N TYR A 90 30.81 -2.93 4.33
CA TYR A 90 29.43 -2.43 4.34
C TYR A 90 29.34 -1.04 5.00
N GLU A 91 28.24 -0.34 4.71
CA GLU A 91 27.81 0.89 5.37
C GLU A 91 26.60 0.59 6.26
N GLU A 92 26.71 0.76 7.58
CA GLU A 92 25.55 0.71 8.47
C GLU A 92 24.68 1.96 8.25
N ARG A 93 23.39 1.75 7.97
CA ARG A 93 22.38 2.82 7.81
C ARG A 93 21.56 3.00 9.08
N PHE A 94 21.12 1.90 9.68
CA PHE A 94 20.30 1.88 10.88
C PHE A 94 20.64 0.66 11.74
N SER A 95 20.53 0.83 13.05
CA SER A 95 20.56 -0.23 14.05
C SER A 95 19.19 -0.33 14.73
N TYR A 96 18.72 -1.56 14.94
CA TYR A 96 17.44 -1.86 15.58
C TYR A 96 17.69 -2.75 16.80
N GLY A 97 16.96 -2.51 17.88
CA GLY A 97 17.05 -3.34 19.09
C GLY A 97 15.73 -3.64 19.78
N ASP A 98 14.64 -2.93 19.43
CA ASP A 98 13.36 -3.03 20.16
C ASP A 98 12.48 -4.15 19.63
N LEU A 99 11.93 -3.99 18.42
CA LEU A 99 11.08 -4.99 17.76
C LEU A 99 11.89 -6.01 16.96
N TRP A 100 13.08 -5.63 16.53
CA TRP A 100 14.05 -6.48 15.86
C TRP A 100 15.43 -6.19 16.45
N ASN A 101 16.24 -7.23 16.59
CA ASN A 101 17.68 -7.09 16.84
C ASN A 101 18.41 -7.22 15.50
N GLY A 102 18.91 -6.12 14.96
CA GLY A 102 19.46 -6.14 13.60
C GLY A 102 19.98 -4.83 13.07
N LEU A 103 20.49 -4.87 11.84
CA LEU A 103 21.08 -3.73 11.14
C LEU A 103 20.53 -3.62 9.71
N SER A 104 20.24 -2.38 9.28
CA SER A 104 20.11 -2.07 7.86
C SER A 104 21.48 -1.65 7.34
N VAL A 105 21.95 -2.27 6.28
CA VAL A 105 23.27 -2.00 5.70
C VAL A 105 23.20 -1.76 4.19
N LYS A 106 24.15 -0.99 3.65
CA LYS A 106 24.51 -1.10 2.24
C LYS A 106 25.71 -2.01 2.08
N ALA A 107 25.60 -3.03 1.25
CA ALA A 107 26.67 -3.99 0.95
C ALA A 107 26.49 -4.52 -0.47
N THR A 108 27.57 -4.93 -1.14
CA THR A 108 27.45 -5.52 -2.48
C THR A 108 26.91 -6.95 -2.41
N GLY A 109 26.40 -7.48 -3.53
CA GLY A 109 26.02 -8.90 -3.61
C GLY A 109 27.19 -9.84 -3.25
N ALA A 110 28.42 -9.46 -3.59
CA ALA A 110 29.61 -10.25 -3.23
C ALA A 110 29.83 -10.31 -1.71
N ASP A 111 29.62 -9.19 -1.00
CA ASP A 111 29.80 -9.08 0.45
C ASP A 111 28.83 -9.96 1.25
N VAL A 112 27.63 -10.22 0.74
CA VAL A 112 26.60 -11.01 1.44
C VAL A 112 26.63 -12.50 1.12
N THR A 113 27.39 -12.91 0.11
CA THR A 113 27.59 -14.32 -0.26
C THR A 113 28.91 -14.93 0.26
N ALA A 114 29.70 -14.15 0.99
CA ALA A 114 31.06 -14.47 1.43
C ALA A 114 31.14 -15.43 2.64
#